data_AF-A0A966M2V1-F1
#
_entry.id   AF-A0A966M2V1-F1
#
_cell.length_a   1.000
_cell.length_b   1.000
_cell.length_c   1.000
_cell.angle_alpha   90.00
_cell.angle_beta   90.00
_cell.angle_gamma   90.00
#
_symmetry.space_group_name_H-M   'P 1'
#
loop_
_entity.id
_entity.type
_entity.pdbx_description
1 polymer ?
#
loop_
_entity_poly.entity_id
_entity_poly.type
_entity_poly.pdbx_seq_one_letter_code
_entity_poly.pdbx_strand_id
1 'polypeptide(L)'
;GNSNADACTASPARAPSAITVGATSSTDAKASFSNFGPCVDIHAPGVSITSAWIGSPTAERSISGTSMASPHVAGGAAVYLGLNPSASVAQVTQFLDAQATRDAIVGLPANTVNELLYVSPTDGLPPVVAPTVALRTVSAITHNSAEITVDINPGNAPTDLALQLSTRSTFDTFVSYPFTPAQVSGGALVQSVAKLTGLAADTTYYFKISGTNESGLTTAPIGNFKTLTPPKFKPIPVAVTPTNITAYSATLQGSVNPGSDTAQVSFVYGTDPESHFLFHSSKVV
;
A
#
# COMPACT_ATOMS: atom_id res chain seq x y z
N GLY A 1 -32.49 23.48 17.14
CA GLY A 1 -33.24 24.75 17.03
C GLY A 1 -32.25 25.91 17.08
N ASN A 2 -32.56 27.03 16.42
CA ASN A 2 -31.63 28.15 16.21
C ASN A 2 -32.09 29.46 16.91
N SER A 3 -32.77 29.36 18.05
CA SER A 3 -33.38 30.50 18.74
C SER A 3 -32.70 30.87 20.06
N ASN A 4 -31.58 30.23 20.39
CA ASN A 4 -30.91 30.35 21.69
C ASN A 4 -31.88 30.19 22.87
N ALA A 5 -32.73 29.17 22.80
CA ALA A 5 -33.80 28.91 23.77
C ALA A 5 -33.80 27.45 24.24
N ASP A 6 -34.61 27.14 25.24
CA ASP A 6 -34.82 25.76 25.71
C ASP A 6 -35.37 24.86 24.58
N ALA A 7 -34.61 23.83 24.23
CA ALA A 7 -34.94 22.83 23.21
C ALA A 7 -36.24 22.07 23.52
N CYS A 8 -36.59 21.91 24.81
CA CYS A 8 -37.81 21.23 25.24
C CYS A 8 -39.10 21.94 24.80
N THR A 9 -39.00 23.23 24.40
CA THR A 9 -40.15 24.01 23.90
C THR A 9 -40.36 23.88 22.39
N ALA A 10 -39.46 23.19 21.67
CA ALA A 10 -39.51 23.04 20.22
C ALA A 10 -39.83 21.60 19.80
N SER A 11 -40.58 21.45 18.71
CA SER A 11 -40.78 20.16 18.02
C SER A 11 -40.00 20.15 16.70
N PRO A 12 -39.38 19.02 16.32
CA PRO A 12 -39.34 17.73 17.00
C PRO A 12 -38.30 17.62 18.13
N ALA A 13 -37.56 18.69 18.46
CA ALA A 13 -36.44 18.66 19.42
C ALA A 13 -36.80 18.15 20.83
N ARG A 14 -38.06 18.23 21.26
CA ARG A 14 -38.51 17.71 22.57
C ARG A 14 -38.94 16.23 22.54
N ALA A 15 -38.89 15.56 21.39
CA ALA A 15 -39.36 14.19 21.26
C ALA A 15 -38.35 13.23 21.92
N PRO A 16 -38.71 12.47 22.97
CA PRO A 16 -37.75 11.63 23.69
C PRO A 16 -37.17 10.47 22.86
N SER A 17 -37.80 10.13 21.74
CA SER A 17 -37.35 9.07 20.83
C SER A 17 -36.42 9.57 19.72
N ALA A 18 -36.11 10.87 19.68
CA ALA A 18 -35.21 11.46 18.70
C ALA A 18 -33.88 11.83 19.38
N ILE A 19 -32.79 11.79 18.62
CA ILE A 19 -31.50 12.33 19.05
C ILE A 19 -31.48 13.82 18.69
N THR A 20 -31.53 14.67 19.71
CA THR A 20 -31.59 16.12 19.57
C THR A 20 -30.19 16.72 19.65
N VAL A 21 -29.82 17.43 18.58
CA VAL A 21 -28.44 17.87 18.36
C VAL A 21 -28.29 19.38 18.53
N GLY A 22 -27.41 19.79 19.43
CA GLY A 22 -26.94 21.17 19.58
C GLY A 22 -25.77 21.50 18.64
N ALA A 23 -25.54 22.79 18.38
CA ALA A 23 -24.46 23.25 17.49
C ALA A 23 -23.30 23.89 18.25
N THR A 24 -22.07 23.60 17.84
CA THR A 24 -20.83 24.24 18.30
C THR A 24 -20.07 24.93 17.18
N SER A 25 -19.17 25.85 17.56
CA SER A 25 -18.17 26.44 16.67
C SER A 25 -16.86 25.65 16.68
N SER A 26 -15.93 26.03 15.80
CA SER A 26 -14.56 25.49 15.73
C SER A 26 -13.67 25.79 16.94
N THR A 27 -14.17 26.59 17.90
CA THR A 27 -13.47 26.92 19.15
C THR A 27 -14.08 26.18 20.34
N ASP A 28 -14.79 25.09 20.07
CA ASP A 28 -15.58 24.31 21.03
C ASP A 28 -16.57 25.17 21.85
N ALA A 29 -17.06 26.28 21.31
CA ALA A 29 -18.06 27.10 21.97
C ALA A 29 -19.46 26.72 21.50
N LYS A 30 -20.46 26.76 22.40
CA LYS A 30 -21.88 26.69 22.00
C LYS A 30 -22.14 27.77 20.94
N ALA A 31 -22.70 27.39 19.79
CA ALA A 31 -23.09 28.36 18.79
C ALA A 31 -24.10 29.35 19.39
N SER A 32 -23.95 30.64 19.10
CA SER A 32 -24.76 31.70 19.71
C SER A 32 -26.26 31.49 19.49
N PHE A 33 -26.65 30.90 18.36
CA PHE A 33 -28.03 30.56 18.01
C PHE A 33 -28.51 29.21 18.56
N SER A 34 -27.64 28.30 18.98
CA SER A 34 -28.06 26.94 19.34
C SER A 34 -28.99 26.95 20.55
N ASN A 35 -30.14 26.30 20.41
CA ASN A 35 -30.96 25.89 21.55
C ASN A 35 -30.16 24.97 22.48
N PHE A 36 -30.62 24.87 23.73
CA PHE A 36 -29.93 24.22 24.85
C PHE A 36 -30.95 23.59 25.81
N GLY A 37 -30.47 23.05 26.94
CA GLY A 37 -31.31 22.47 27.98
C GLY A 37 -31.36 20.94 27.94
N PRO A 38 -32.17 20.33 28.81
CA PRO A 38 -32.12 18.89 29.09
C PRO A 38 -32.67 18.01 27.97
N CYS A 39 -33.34 18.59 26.97
CA CYS A 39 -33.78 17.87 25.78
C CYS A 39 -32.72 17.81 24.67
N VAL A 40 -31.52 18.35 24.89
CA VAL A 40 -30.38 18.15 23.98
C VAL A 40 -29.61 16.91 24.43
N ASP A 41 -29.39 15.97 23.52
CA ASP A 41 -28.71 14.70 23.78
C ASP A 41 -27.21 14.77 23.47
N ILE A 42 -26.82 15.54 22.46
CA ILE A 42 -25.41 15.66 22.03
C ILE A 42 -25.19 16.96 21.23
N HIS A 43 -23.95 17.39 21.11
CA HIS A 43 -23.55 18.54 20.29
C HIS A 43 -22.64 18.11 19.13
N ALA A 44 -22.66 18.87 18.03
CA ALA A 44 -21.77 18.66 16.89
C ALA A 44 -21.43 19.99 16.18
N PRO A 45 -20.41 20.01 15.30
CA PRO A 45 -20.05 21.20 14.53
C PRO A 45 -21.23 21.74 13.72
N GLY A 46 -21.60 23.00 13.96
CA GLY A 46 -22.75 23.64 13.31
C GLY A 46 -22.52 25.07 12.87
N VAL A 47 -21.33 25.63 13.06
CA VAL A 47 -20.96 26.97 12.59
C VAL A 47 -19.96 26.86 11.44
N SER A 48 -20.21 27.59 10.36
CA SER A 48 -19.34 27.66 9.17
C SER A 48 -19.03 26.29 8.57
N ILE A 49 -20.06 25.45 8.42
CA ILE A 49 -19.93 24.11 7.84
C ILE A 49 -20.06 24.20 6.32
N THR A 50 -18.99 23.83 5.62
CA THR A 50 -18.98 23.69 4.16
C THR A 50 -19.59 22.36 3.75
N SER A 51 -20.53 22.40 2.81
CA SER A 51 -21.08 21.21 2.17
C SER A 51 -21.54 21.51 0.75
N ALA A 52 -22.02 20.49 0.04
CA ALA A 52 -22.55 20.61 -1.30
C ALA A 52 -23.71 21.61 -1.36
N TRP A 53 -23.84 22.29 -2.50
CA TRP A 53 -24.86 23.29 -2.72
C TRP A 53 -25.51 23.15 -4.11
N ILE A 54 -26.69 23.74 -4.25
CA ILE A 54 -27.41 23.76 -5.53
C ILE A 54 -26.75 24.73 -6.52
N GLY A 55 -26.84 24.42 -7.82
CA GLY A 55 -26.40 25.30 -8.91
C GLY A 55 -25.39 24.67 -9.86
N SER A 56 -24.50 23.80 -9.37
CA SER A 56 -23.62 22.98 -10.20
C SER A 56 -23.21 21.68 -9.46
N PRO A 57 -22.68 20.66 -10.17
CA PRO A 57 -22.22 19.41 -9.55
C PRO A 57 -21.02 19.56 -8.59
N THR A 58 -20.35 20.72 -8.61
CA THR A 58 -19.18 21.03 -7.77
C THR A 58 -19.43 22.24 -6.87
N ALA A 59 -20.68 22.72 -6.79
CA ALA A 59 -21.02 23.87 -5.97
C ALA A 59 -20.95 23.50 -4.50
N GLU A 60 -20.33 24.38 -3.72
CA GLU A 60 -20.23 24.26 -2.27
C GLU A 60 -20.70 25.55 -1.61
N ARG A 61 -21.16 25.45 -0.36
CA ARG A 61 -21.51 26.60 0.45
C ARG A 61 -21.25 26.34 1.92
N SER A 62 -20.70 27.33 2.60
CA SER A 62 -20.56 27.33 4.06
C SER A 62 -21.76 28.02 4.71
N ILE A 63 -22.49 27.30 5.57
CA ILE A 63 -23.63 27.82 6.31
C ILE A 63 -23.58 27.38 7.78
N SER A 64 -24.46 27.95 8.61
CA SER A 64 -24.51 27.68 10.05
C SER A 64 -25.93 27.35 10.51
N GLY A 65 -26.04 26.45 11.47
CA GLY A 65 -27.30 26.06 12.09
C GLY A 65 -27.20 24.73 12.82
N THR A 66 -28.14 24.45 13.74
CA THR A 66 -28.29 23.07 14.26
C THR A 66 -28.62 22.09 13.13
N SER A 67 -29.21 22.56 12.02
CA SER A 67 -29.40 21.78 10.80
C SER A 67 -28.08 21.31 10.15
N MET A 68 -26.95 21.97 10.45
CA MET A 68 -25.62 21.54 10.01
C MET A 68 -24.96 20.62 11.04
N ALA A 69 -25.30 20.77 12.33
CA ALA A 69 -24.86 19.87 13.38
C ALA A 69 -25.54 18.48 13.30
N SER A 70 -26.86 18.44 13.09
CA SER A 70 -27.63 17.20 12.99
C SER A 70 -27.08 16.16 11.98
N PRO A 71 -26.69 16.52 10.74
CA PRO A 71 -26.15 15.55 9.78
C PRO A 71 -24.78 14.98 10.18
N HIS A 72 -23.98 15.68 11.00
CA HIS A 72 -22.75 15.09 11.55
C HIS A 72 -23.07 13.91 12.47
N VAL A 73 -24.04 14.08 13.38
CA VAL A 73 -24.49 13.01 14.28
C VAL A 73 -25.16 11.88 13.50
N ALA A 74 -25.94 12.20 12.47
CA ALA A 74 -26.51 11.20 11.58
C ALA A 74 -25.42 10.38 10.86
N GLY A 75 -24.33 11.02 10.42
CA GLY A 75 -23.16 10.35 9.85
C GLY A 75 -22.46 9.43 10.85
N GLY A 76 -22.24 9.89 12.09
CA GLY A 76 -21.67 9.05 13.15
C GLY A 76 -22.54 7.84 13.50
N ALA A 77 -23.86 8.03 13.56
CA ALA A 77 -24.81 6.93 13.73
C ALA A 77 -24.77 5.94 12.54
N ALA A 78 -24.65 6.44 11.30
CA ALA A 78 -24.56 5.62 10.11
C ALA A 78 -23.29 4.76 10.07
N VAL A 79 -22.14 5.29 10.53
CA VAL A 79 -20.90 4.51 10.68
C VAL A 79 -21.12 3.33 11.62
N TYR A 80 -21.70 3.57 12.80
CA TYR A 80 -21.98 2.52 13.77
C TYR A 80 -22.97 1.47 13.23
N LEU A 81 -24.04 1.90 12.55
CA LEU A 81 -25.01 1.00 11.91
C LEU A 81 -24.41 0.22 10.75
N GLY A 82 -23.47 0.78 9.99
CA GLY A 82 -22.76 0.07 8.93
C GLY A 82 -22.00 -1.15 9.44
N LEU A 83 -21.47 -1.06 10.65
CA LEU A 83 -20.71 -2.13 11.32
C LEU A 83 -21.60 -3.03 12.17
N ASN A 84 -22.75 -2.51 12.63
CA ASN A 84 -23.73 -3.21 13.44
C ASN A 84 -25.13 -3.10 12.80
N PRO A 85 -25.41 -3.77 11.66
CA PRO A 85 -26.65 -3.54 10.90
C PRO A 85 -27.95 -3.87 11.64
N SER A 86 -27.88 -4.66 12.71
CA SER A 86 -29.01 -5.03 13.57
C SER A 86 -29.12 -4.18 14.85
N ALA A 87 -28.27 -3.16 15.02
CA ALA A 87 -28.30 -2.32 16.21
C ALA A 87 -29.63 -1.57 16.33
N SER A 88 -30.19 -1.62 17.53
CA SER A 88 -31.37 -0.84 17.92
C SER A 88 -31.02 0.64 18.10
N VAL A 89 -32.03 1.52 18.07
CA VAL A 89 -31.86 2.96 18.33
C VAL A 89 -31.18 3.20 19.69
N ALA A 90 -31.51 2.42 20.72
CA ALA A 90 -30.89 2.54 22.03
C ALA A 90 -29.38 2.24 22.00
N GLN A 91 -28.96 1.23 21.22
CA GLN A 91 -27.55 0.90 21.05
C GLN A 91 -26.79 2.00 20.29
N VAL A 92 -27.43 2.61 19.29
CA VAL A 92 -26.88 3.76 18.56
C VAL A 92 -26.69 4.95 19.50
N THR A 93 -27.71 5.31 20.29
CA THR A 93 -27.61 6.42 21.25
C THR A 93 -26.54 6.15 22.32
N GLN A 94 -26.51 4.93 22.86
CA GLN A 94 -25.49 4.54 23.85
C GLN A 94 -24.07 4.59 23.26
N PHE A 95 -23.89 4.21 22.00
CA PHE A 95 -22.60 4.33 21.32
C PHE A 95 -22.16 5.79 21.20
N LEU A 96 -23.06 6.67 20.74
CA LEU A 96 -22.76 8.09 20.59
C LEU A 96 -22.40 8.75 21.94
N ASP A 97 -23.17 8.46 22.98
CA ASP A 97 -22.90 8.91 24.36
C ASP A 97 -21.54 8.38 24.87
N ALA A 98 -21.29 7.08 24.71
CA ALA A 98 -20.07 6.46 25.22
C ALA A 98 -18.79 7.00 24.54
N GLN A 99 -18.88 7.35 23.25
CA GLN A 99 -17.74 7.84 22.48
C GLN A 99 -17.55 9.35 22.56
N ALA A 100 -18.59 10.12 22.86
CA ALA A 100 -18.53 11.58 22.85
C ALA A 100 -17.37 12.14 23.68
N THR A 101 -16.71 13.17 23.16
CA THR A 101 -15.76 13.96 23.91
C THR A 101 -16.52 14.76 24.96
N ARG A 102 -16.25 14.48 26.24
CA ARG A 102 -16.92 15.13 27.37
C ARG A 102 -16.22 16.41 27.80
N ASP A 103 -17.02 17.35 28.29
CA ASP A 103 -16.57 18.57 28.98
C ASP A 103 -15.67 19.50 28.15
N ALA A 104 -15.64 19.33 26.83
CA ALA A 104 -14.87 20.19 25.93
C ALA A 104 -15.60 21.48 25.57
N ILE A 105 -16.94 21.49 25.62
CA ILE A 105 -17.73 22.60 25.10
C ILE A 105 -17.83 23.73 26.13
N VAL A 106 -17.50 24.95 25.71
CA VAL A 106 -17.62 26.15 26.53
C VAL A 106 -18.90 26.94 26.23
N GLY A 107 -19.43 27.64 27.23
CA GLY A 107 -20.61 28.51 27.08
C GLY A 107 -21.96 27.78 27.01
N LEU A 108 -22.02 26.52 27.46
CA LEU A 108 -23.28 25.80 27.65
C LEU A 108 -24.00 26.28 28.94
N PRO A 109 -25.30 26.57 28.87
CA PRO A 109 -26.11 26.79 30.07
C PRO A 109 -26.18 25.53 30.94
N ALA A 110 -26.34 25.72 32.25
CA ALA A 110 -26.54 24.63 33.20
C ALA A 110 -27.69 23.69 32.74
N ASN A 111 -27.56 22.40 33.05
CA ASN A 111 -28.50 21.34 32.65
C ASN A 111 -28.58 21.07 31.13
N THR A 112 -27.60 21.52 30.36
CA THR A 112 -27.36 21.04 28.99
C THR A 112 -26.22 20.03 29.04
N VAL A 113 -26.36 18.90 28.35
CA VAL A 113 -25.30 17.89 28.24
C VAL A 113 -24.04 18.50 27.62
N ASN A 114 -22.85 18.15 28.13
CA ASN A 114 -21.57 18.59 27.58
C ASN A 114 -20.88 17.43 26.87
N GLU A 115 -21.50 16.99 25.79
CA GLU A 115 -21.04 15.88 24.97
C GLU A 115 -20.89 16.34 23.52
N LEU A 116 -19.65 16.37 23.04
CA LEU A 116 -19.32 16.69 21.66
C LEU A 116 -19.15 15.39 20.86
N LEU A 117 -19.89 15.28 19.75
CA LEU A 117 -19.80 14.14 18.85
C LEU A 117 -18.35 13.81 18.52
N TYR A 118 -17.99 12.56 18.82
CA TYR A 118 -16.72 11.99 18.43
C TYR A 118 -17.01 10.70 17.66
N VAL A 119 -16.47 10.64 16.45
CA VAL A 119 -16.40 9.40 15.66
C VAL A 119 -14.92 9.09 15.60
N SER A 120 -14.52 7.95 16.15
CA SER A 120 -13.14 7.49 15.98
C SER A 120 -12.84 7.47 14.47
N PRO A 121 -11.65 7.90 14.03
CA PRO A 121 -11.21 7.71 12.65
C PRO A 121 -11.24 6.24 12.21
N THR A 122 -11.47 5.32 13.15
CA THR A 122 -11.37 3.88 13.00
C THR A 122 -12.63 3.20 13.53
N ASP A 123 -13.84 3.60 13.14
CA ASP A 123 -15.03 2.72 13.18
C ASP A 123 -15.36 1.96 14.51
N GLY A 124 -14.77 2.31 15.66
CA GLY A 124 -14.74 1.44 16.85
C GLY A 124 -13.88 0.16 16.72
N LEU A 125 -13.17 -0.03 15.61
CA LEU A 125 -12.13 -1.02 15.38
C LEU A 125 -10.79 -0.56 15.97
N PRO A 126 -9.83 -1.49 16.20
CA PRO A 126 -8.49 -1.13 16.65
C PRO A 126 -7.91 0.00 15.79
N PRO A 127 -7.16 0.94 16.38
CA PRO A 127 -6.66 2.08 15.64
C PRO A 127 -5.89 1.64 14.39
N VAL A 128 -6.22 2.22 13.25
CA VAL A 128 -5.48 2.06 12.02
C VAL A 128 -4.17 2.82 12.16
N VAL A 129 -3.08 2.10 11.96
CA VAL A 129 -1.71 2.62 12.05
C VAL A 129 -1.01 2.42 10.71
N ALA A 130 -0.05 3.28 10.39
CA ALA A 130 0.78 3.10 9.20
C ALA A 130 1.38 1.69 9.20
N PRO A 131 1.46 1.03 8.04
CA PRO A 131 1.88 -0.34 7.98
C PRO A 131 3.34 -0.45 8.39
N THR A 132 3.77 -1.62 8.87
CA THR A 132 5.20 -1.90 9.02
C THR A 132 5.61 -2.91 7.96
N VAL A 133 6.76 -2.66 7.33
CA VAL A 133 7.30 -3.54 6.29
C VAL A 133 8.75 -3.84 6.62
N ALA A 134 9.07 -5.13 6.68
CA ALA A 134 10.42 -5.62 6.92
C ALA A 134 10.83 -6.63 5.86
N LEU A 135 12.09 -6.56 5.43
CA LEU A 135 12.68 -7.60 4.61
C LEU A 135 12.79 -8.88 5.43
N ARG A 136 12.24 -9.98 4.92
CA ARG A 136 12.43 -11.31 5.51
C ARG A 136 13.65 -11.98 4.90
N THR A 137 13.63 -12.18 3.58
CA THR A 137 14.71 -12.87 2.86
C THR A 137 14.79 -12.43 1.40
N VAL A 138 16.00 -12.52 0.83
CA VAL A 138 16.21 -12.59 -0.62
C VAL A 138 16.73 -13.99 -0.93
N SER A 139 16.04 -14.71 -1.81
CA SER A 139 16.30 -16.12 -2.11
C SER A 139 16.14 -16.42 -3.60
N ALA A 140 16.37 -17.69 -3.98
CA ALA A 140 16.22 -18.16 -5.36
C ALA A 140 16.96 -17.29 -6.39
N ILE A 141 18.12 -16.73 -6.00
CA ILE A 141 18.91 -15.84 -6.86
C ILE A 141 19.56 -16.70 -7.95
N THR A 142 19.26 -16.38 -9.20
CA THR A 142 19.89 -16.95 -10.38
C THR A 142 20.66 -15.88 -11.15
N HIS A 143 21.08 -16.18 -12.37
CA HIS A 143 21.65 -15.21 -13.29
C HIS A 143 20.61 -14.26 -13.89
N ASN A 144 19.31 -14.54 -13.77
CA ASN A 144 18.24 -13.75 -14.41
C ASN A 144 17.00 -13.50 -13.53
N SER A 145 16.98 -14.01 -12.31
CA SER A 145 15.83 -13.95 -11.41
C SER A 145 16.25 -13.93 -9.94
N ALA A 146 15.33 -13.52 -9.08
CA ALA A 146 15.43 -13.64 -7.62
C ALA A 146 14.02 -13.58 -7.02
N GLU A 147 13.87 -14.01 -5.77
CA GLU A 147 12.63 -13.86 -5.01
C GLU A 147 12.89 -13.03 -3.75
N ILE A 148 12.03 -12.06 -3.49
CA ILE A 148 12.07 -11.22 -2.28
C ILE A 148 10.83 -11.52 -1.45
N THR A 149 11.05 -11.96 -0.21
CA THR A 149 9.99 -12.19 0.77
C THR A 149 10.03 -11.11 1.83
N VAL A 150 8.86 -10.61 2.19
CA VAL A 150 8.69 -9.55 3.20
C VAL A 150 7.69 -9.98 4.26
N ASP A 151 7.91 -9.50 5.47
CA ASP A 151 6.98 -9.57 6.58
C ASP A 151 6.30 -8.20 6.71
N ILE A 152 4.96 -8.17 6.74
CA ILE A 152 4.15 -6.96 6.78
C ILE A 152 3.18 -7.03 7.96
N ASN A 153 3.09 -5.98 8.78
CA ASN A 153 1.88 -5.76 9.58
C ASN A 153 1.05 -4.65 8.90
N PRO A 154 -0.15 -4.95 8.37
CA PRO A 154 -1.00 -3.98 7.67
C PRO A 154 -1.58 -2.88 8.57
N GLY A 155 -1.46 -3.02 9.91
CA GLY A 155 -1.88 -1.97 10.83
C GLY A 155 -3.38 -1.78 10.89
N ASN A 156 -4.15 -2.87 10.78
CA ASN A 156 -5.62 -2.90 10.80
C ASN A 156 -6.32 -2.28 9.58
N ALA A 157 -5.60 -1.98 8.49
CA ALA A 157 -6.19 -1.51 7.23
C ALA A 157 -5.65 -2.26 6.00
N PRO A 158 -6.43 -2.29 4.90
CA PRO A 158 -5.93 -2.64 3.57
C PRO A 158 -4.63 -1.91 3.25
N THR A 159 -3.56 -2.68 2.96
CA THR A 159 -2.24 -2.16 2.66
C THR A 159 -1.77 -2.65 1.30
N ASP A 160 -1.51 -1.72 0.39
CA ASP A 160 -0.90 -1.98 -0.92
C ASP A 160 0.62 -2.06 -0.79
N LEU A 161 1.22 -3.04 -1.48
CA LEU A 161 2.67 -3.25 -1.47
C LEU A 161 3.29 -2.90 -2.83
N ALA A 162 4.43 -2.22 -2.78
CA ALA A 162 5.23 -1.92 -3.96
C ALA A 162 6.69 -2.30 -3.75
N LEU A 163 7.28 -2.94 -4.78
CA LEU A 163 8.71 -3.21 -4.87
C LEU A 163 9.28 -2.43 -6.06
N GLN A 164 10.28 -1.60 -5.79
CA GLN A 164 11.07 -0.92 -6.81
C GLN A 164 12.47 -1.53 -6.83
N LEU A 165 12.99 -1.80 -8.03
CA LEU A 165 14.31 -2.38 -8.26
C LEU A 165 15.14 -1.45 -9.15
N SER A 166 16.39 -1.20 -8.79
CA SER A 166 17.33 -0.37 -9.55
C SER A 166 18.75 -0.95 -9.52
N THR A 167 19.59 -0.58 -10.48
CA THR A 167 21.04 -0.86 -10.44
C THR A 167 21.83 0.21 -9.69
N ARG A 168 21.15 1.28 -9.24
CA ARG A 168 21.74 2.36 -8.44
C ARG A 168 20.96 2.55 -7.15
N SER A 169 21.66 2.82 -6.06
CA SER A 169 21.05 3.05 -4.74
C SER A 169 20.24 4.36 -4.64
N THR A 170 20.36 5.25 -5.62
CA THR A 170 19.63 6.52 -5.71
C THR A 170 18.20 6.36 -6.22
N PHE A 171 17.88 5.25 -6.91
CA PHE A 171 16.58 5.01 -7.53
C PHE A 171 16.14 6.09 -8.54
N ASP A 172 17.09 6.76 -9.21
CA ASP A 172 16.77 7.73 -10.28
C ASP A 172 15.99 7.08 -11.43
N THR A 173 16.31 5.83 -11.71
CA THR A 173 15.59 4.95 -12.63
C THR A 173 15.33 3.61 -11.93
N PHE A 174 14.12 3.07 -12.07
CA PHE A 174 13.73 1.83 -11.42
C PHE A 174 12.68 1.08 -12.23
N VAL A 175 12.54 -0.22 -11.94
CA VAL A 175 11.49 -1.10 -12.44
C VAL A 175 10.65 -1.57 -11.25
N SER A 176 9.33 -1.56 -11.40
CA SER A 176 8.42 -2.04 -10.37
C SER A 176 8.07 -3.52 -10.56
N TYR A 177 8.03 -4.28 -9.46
CA TYR A 177 7.57 -5.67 -9.46
C TYR A 177 6.40 -5.85 -8.48
N PRO A 178 5.38 -6.65 -8.85
CA PRO A 178 4.24 -6.88 -7.97
C PRO A 178 4.59 -7.88 -6.87
N PHE A 179 3.99 -7.67 -5.70
CA PHE A 179 3.93 -8.65 -4.64
C PHE A 179 2.74 -9.60 -4.83
N THR A 180 2.85 -10.83 -4.31
CA THR A 180 1.76 -11.80 -4.24
C THR A 180 1.64 -12.32 -2.80
N PRO A 181 0.56 -12.00 -2.07
CA PRO A 181 -0.55 -11.10 -2.47
C PRO A 181 -0.11 -9.64 -2.62
N ALA A 182 -0.74 -8.90 -3.53
CA ALA A 182 -0.43 -7.48 -3.81
C ALA A 182 -0.96 -6.54 -2.72
N GLN A 183 -2.05 -6.93 -2.07
CA GLN A 183 -2.67 -6.23 -0.96
C GLN A 183 -2.84 -7.19 0.23
N VAL A 184 -2.56 -6.71 1.44
CA VAL A 184 -2.74 -7.46 2.70
C VAL A 184 -3.59 -6.64 3.67
N SER A 185 -4.22 -7.27 4.67
CA SER A 185 -5.07 -6.58 5.66
C SER A 185 -5.04 -7.30 7.02
N GLY A 186 -5.52 -6.63 8.06
CA GLY A 186 -5.55 -7.11 9.45
C GLY A 186 -4.46 -6.51 10.35
N GLY A 187 -4.47 -6.90 11.63
CA GLY A 187 -3.51 -6.42 12.64
C GLY A 187 -2.35 -7.38 12.93
N ALA A 188 -2.32 -8.53 12.25
CA ALA A 188 -1.29 -9.54 12.42
C ALA A 188 -0.23 -9.45 11.32
N LEU A 189 0.92 -10.06 11.57
CA LEU A 189 2.00 -10.17 10.60
C LEU A 189 1.58 -11.12 9.45
N VAL A 190 1.72 -10.67 8.21
CA VAL A 190 1.41 -11.40 6.98
C VAL A 190 2.65 -11.39 6.07
N GLN A 191 2.81 -12.43 5.27
CA GLN A 191 3.91 -12.55 4.31
C GLN A 191 3.44 -12.26 2.88
N SER A 192 4.34 -11.65 2.12
CA SER A 192 4.17 -11.51 0.68
C SER A 192 5.49 -11.71 -0.05
N VAL A 193 5.40 -12.19 -1.30
CA VAL A 193 6.56 -12.54 -2.12
C VAL A 193 6.50 -11.80 -3.45
N ALA A 194 7.61 -11.20 -3.86
CA ALA A 194 7.81 -10.65 -5.19
C ALA A 194 8.80 -11.52 -5.96
N LYS A 195 8.39 -11.97 -7.15
CA LYS A 195 9.23 -12.76 -8.05
C LYS A 195 9.82 -11.85 -9.13
N LEU A 196 11.15 -11.72 -9.11
CA LEU A 196 11.91 -10.91 -10.04
C LEU A 196 12.36 -11.77 -11.22
N THR A 197 12.13 -11.28 -12.43
CA THR A 197 12.56 -11.93 -13.68
C THR A 197 13.13 -10.89 -14.65
N GLY A 198 13.90 -11.35 -15.64
CA GLY A 198 14.50 -10.47 -16.65
C GLY A 198 15.70 -9.67 -16.14
N LEU A 199 16.36 -10.14 -15.07
CA LEU A 199 17.55 -9.50 -14.51
C LEU A 199 18.78 -9.78 -15.39
N ALA A 200 19.72 -8.84 -15.40
CA ALA A 200 21.03 -9.05 -16.00
C ALA A 200 21.91 -9.90 -15.07
N ALA A 201 22.73 -10.76 -15.65
CA ALA A 201 23.66 -11.61 -14.90
C ALA A 201 24.82 -10.80 -14.31
N ASP A 202 25.43 -11.33 -13.25
CA ASP A 202 26.56 -10.72 -12.53
C ASP A 202 26.34 -9.24 -12.12
N THR A 203 25.08 -8.84 -11.93
CA THR A 203 24.68 -7.45 -11.72
C THR A 203 24.17 -7.24 -10.29
N THR A 204 24.64 -6.17 -9.64
CA THR A 204 24.14 -5.77 -8.32
C THR A 204 22.88 -4.93 -8.48
N TYR A 205 21.82 -5.32 -7.78
CA TYR A 205 20.56 -4.63 -7.72
C TYR A 205 20.29 -4.12 -6.30
N TYR A 206 19.74 -2.91 -6.22
CA TYR A 206 19.20 -2.29 -5.02
C TYR A 206 17.68 -2.37 -5.09
N PHE A 207 17.02 -2.63 -3.97
CA PHE A 207 15.56 -2.67 -3.90
C PHE A 207 15.01 -1.81 -2.77
N LYS A 208 13.86 -1.21 -3.04
CA LYS A 208 13.07 -0.41 -2.10
C LYS A 208 11.68 -1.03 -2.00
N ILE A 209 11.26 -1.31 -0.78
CA ILE A 209 9.95 -1.89 -0.49
C ILE A 209 9.14 -0.84 0.27
N SER A 210 7.91 -0.62 -0.16
CA SER A 210 6.98 0.27 0.53
C SER A 210 5.61 -0.37 0.71
N GLY A 211 4.95 -0.02 1.82
CA GLY A 211 3.55 -0.34 2.09
C GLY A 211 2.76 0.94 2.32
N THR A 212 1.56 1.03 1.75
CA THR A 212 0.69 2.20 1.88
C THR A 212 -0.69 1.76 2.36
N ASN A 213 -1.20 2.41 3.41
CA ASN A 213 -2.60 2.34 3.81
C ASN A 213 -3.15 3.76 4.07
N GLU A 214 -4.39 3.86 4.53
CA GLU A 214 -5.05 5.14 4.83
C GLU A 214 -4.37 5.97 5.95
N SER A 215 -3.58 5.33 6.83
CA SER A 215 -2.82 6.02 7.87
C SER A 215 -1.46 6.53 7.37
N GLY A 216 -0.91 5.97 6.29
CA GLY A 216 0.25 6.52 5.61
C GLY A 216 1.11 5.52 4.84
N LEU A 217 2.28 6.01 4.43
CA LEU A 217 3.31 5.28 3.70
C LEU A 217 4.48 4.92 4.63
N THR A 218 4.87 3.65 4.62
CA THR A 218 6.10 3.17 5.26
C THR A 218 7.02 2.56 4.22
N THR A 219 8.32 2.83 4.35
CA THR A 219 9.36 2.23 3.49
C THR A 219 10.36 1.46 4.37
N ALA A 220 10.70 0.25 3.96
CA ALA A 220 11.79 -0.51 4.58
C ALA A 220 13.17 0.09 4.20
N PRO A 221 14.23 -0.18 4.98
CA PRO A 221 15.59 0.16 4.57
C PRO A 221 15.93 -0.41 3.17
N ILE A 222 16.70 0.34 2.39
CA ILE A 222 17.14 -0.11 1.07
C ILE A 222 18.03 -1.34 1.22
N GLY A 223 17.65 -2.44 0.56
CA GLY A 223 18.44 -3.65 0.48
C GLY A 223 19.15 -3.79 -0.88
N ASN A 224 20.03 -4.78 -0.99
CA ASN A 224 20.68 -5.14 -2.25
C ASN A 224 20.96 -6.64 -2.35
N PHE A 225 21.13 -7.12 -3.58
CA PHE A 225 21.61 -8.46 -3.89
C PHE A 225 22.36 -8.45 -5.24
N LYS A 226 23.14 -9.49 -5.51
CA LYS A 226 23.85 -9.66 -6.78
C LYS A 226 23.40 -10.94 -7.48
N THR A 227 23.03 -10.85 -8.76
CA THR A 227 22.70 -12.03 -9.57
C THR A 227 23.94 -12.89 -9.82
N LEU A 228 23.72 -14.19 -10.05
CA LEU A 228 24.82 -15.11 -10.36
C LEU A 228 25.39 -14.85 -11.76
N THR A 229 26.60 -15.34 -12.01
CA THR A 229 27.15 -15.37 -13.37
C THR A 229 26.29 -16.26 -14.29
N PRO A 230 26.26 -16.02 -15.61
CA PRO A 230 25.53 -16.87 -16.54
C PRO A 230 25.94 -18.35 -16.40
N PRO A 231 24.99 -19.30 -16.54
CA PRO A 231 25.32 -20.72 -16.56
C PRO A 231 26.22 -21.00 -17.76
N LYS A 232 27.29 -21.76 -17.53
CA LYS A 232 28.26 -22.16 -18.55
C LYS A 232 27.81 -23.45 -19.23
N PHE A 233 27.95 -23.52 -20.55
CA PHE A 233 27.63 -24.71 -21.32
C PHE A 233 28.90 -25.35 -21.87
N LYS A 234 28.90 -26.68 -22.04
CA LYS A 234 30.01 -27.37 -22.72
C LYS A 234 30.14 -26.81 -24.15
N PRO A 235 31.34 -26.42 -24.60
CA PRO A 235 31.54 -26.00 -25.99
C PRO A 235 31.13 -27.11 -26.95
N ILE A 236 30.40 -26.74 -28.02
CA ILE A 236 29.94 -27.67 -29.04
C ILE A 236 30.70 -27.39 -30.34
N PRO A 237 31.69 -28.22 -30.70
CA PRO A 237 32.41 -28.09 -31.96
C PRO A 237 31.61 -28.71 -33.11
N VAL A 238 31.62 -28.04 -34.27
CA VAL A 238 31.06 -28.50 -35.54
C VAL A 238 32.17 -28.46 -36.58
N ALA A 239 32.60 -29.63 -37.06
CA ALA A 239 33.50 -29.74 -38.18
C ALA A 239 32.73 -29.57 -39.50
N VAL A 240 33.28 -28.82 -40.44
CA VAL A 240 32.74 -28.67 -41.79
C VAL A 240 33.63 -29.44 -42.76
N THR A 241 33.06 -29.92 -43.86
CA THR A 241 33.82 -30.60 -44.92
C THR A 241 35.03 -29.75 -45.34
N PRO A 242 36.25 -30.31 -45.33
CA PRO A 242 37.45 -29.59 -45.77
C PRO A 242 37.33 -29.09 -47.21
N THR A 243 37.96 -27.96 -47.50
CA THR A 243 38.00 -27.36 -48.85
C THR A 243 39.44 -27.25 -49.36
N ASN A 244 39.64 -26.84 -50.62
CA ASN A 244 40.96 -26.67 -51.24
C ASN A 244 41.88 -27.89 -51.09
N ILE A 245 41.31 -29.09 -51.27
CA ILE A 245 42.03 -30.35 -51.13
C ILE A 245 42.92 -30.55 -52.36
N THR A 246 44.23 -30.65 -52.15
CA THR A 246 45.23 -31.02 -53.15
C THR A 246 45.98 -32.27 -52.69
N ALA A 247 46.95 -32.75 -53.47
CA ALA A 247 47.82 -33.85 -53.07
C ALA A 247 48.68 -33.52 -51.82
N TYR A 248 48.81 -32.25 -51.43
CA TYR A 248 49.72 -31.81 -50.36
C TYR A 248 49.09 -30.84 -49.36
N SER A 249 47.83 -30.45 -49.54
CA SER A 249 47.18 -29.45 -48.67
C SER A 249 45.67 -29.66 -48.59
N ALA A 250 45.08 -29.22 -47.49
CA ALA A 250 43.64 -29.05 -47.33
C ALA A 250 43.39 -27.89 -46.37
N THR A 251 42.26 -27.20 -46.52
CA THR A 251 41.79 -26.19 -45.57
C THR A 251 40.74 -26.81 -44.66
N LEU A 252 41.08 -26.97 -43.37
CA LEU A 252 40.16 -27.42 -42.33
C LEU A 252 39.32 -26.24 -41.84
N GLN A 253 38.00 -26.44 -41.76
CA GLN A 253 37.06 -25.44 -41.30
C GLN A 253 36.11 -26.03 -40.26
N GLY A 254 35.67 -25.19 -39.35
CA GLY A 254 34.73 -25.57 -38.31
C GLY A 254 34.27 -24.34 -37.56
N SER A 255 33.18 -24.50 -36.81
CA SER A 255 32.69 -23.51 -35.87
C SER A 255 32.58 -24.14 -34.48
N VAL A 256 32.73 -23.34 -33.44
CA VAL A 256 32.53 -23.78 -32.06
C VAL A 256 31.53 -22.82 -31.44
N ASN A 257 30.44 -23.35 -30.88
CA ASN A 257 29.63 -22.58 -29.94
C ASN A 257 30.36 -22.63 -28.59
N PRO A 258 30.91 -21.51 -28.08
CA PRO A 258 31.80 -21.53 -26.93
C PRO A 258 31.07 -21.68 -25.59
N GLY A 259 29.72 -21.64 -25.57
CA GLY A 259 28.94 -22.02 -24.40
C GLY A 259 29.04 -21.02 -23.24
N SER A 260 28.73 -19.74 -23.51
CA SER A 260 28.67 -18.60 -22.58
C SER A 260 29.96 -18.25 -21.81
N ASP A 261 31.09 -18.83 -22.20
CA ASP A 261 32.44 -18.47 -21.73
C ASP A 261 33.45 -18.62 -22.88
N THR A 262 34.71 -18.23 -22.67
CA THR A 262 35.77 -18.43 -23.67
C THR A 262 36.11 -19.92 -23.81
N ALA A 263 36.13 -20.42 -25.05
CA ALA A 263 36.52 -21.78 -25.37
C ALA A 263 37.87 -21.85 -26.09
N GLN A 264 38.72 -22.81 -25.73
CA GLN A 264 39.89 -23.13 -26.53
C GLN A 264 39.50 -24.07 -27.67
N VAL A 265 39.95 -23.77 -28.89
CA VAL A 265 39.64 -24.56 -30.08
C VAL A 265 40.92 -25.16 -30.65
N SER A 266 40.88 -26.45 -30.95
CA SER A 266 41.95 -27.17 -31.61
C SER A 266 41.38 -28.06 -32.72
N PHE A 267 42.04 -28.10 -33.86
CA PHE A 267 41.78 -29.12 -34.88
C PHE A 267 42.71 -30.30 -34.67
N VAL A 268 42.19 -31.50 -34.89
CA VAL A 268 42.96 -32.75 -34.91
C VAL A 268 42.69 -33.41 -36.26
N TYR A 269 43.74 -33.80 -36.98
CA TYR A 269 43.65 -34.53 -38.24
C TYR A 269 44.68 -35.65 -38.24
N GLY A 270 44.35 -36.76 -38.88
CA GLY A 270 45.19 -37.96 -38.91
C GLY A 270 44.79 -38.87 -40.06
N THR A 271 45.65 -39.83 -40.37
CA THR A 271 45.41 -40.84 -41.41
C THR A 271 44.62 -42.05 -40.89
N ASP A 272 44.43 -42.14 -39.58
CA ASP A 272 43.71 -43.20 -38.89
C ASP A 272 42.62 -42.57 -38.00
N PRO A 273 41.36 -43.05 -38.11
CA PRO A 273 40.24 -42.51 -37.34
C PRO A 273 40.38 -42.68 -35.81
N GLU A 274 41.30 -43.52 -35.31
CA GLU A 274 41.49 -43.74 -33.87
C GLU A 274 42.79 -43.15 -33.27
N SER A 275 43.73 -42.67 -34.09
CA SER A 275 44.99 -42.08 -33.59
C SER A 275 45.03 -40.55 -33.73
N HIS A 276 44.93 -39.87 -32.58
CA HIS A 276 45.04 -38.43 -32.47
C HIS A 276 46.51 -38.00 -32.37
N PHE A 277 47.13 -37.50 -33.44
CA PHE A 277 48.42 -36.81 -33.33
C PHE A 277 48.46 -35.49 -34.11
N LEU A 278 49.12 -34.52 -33.45
CA LEU A 278 49.41 -33.13 -33.82
C LEU A 278 48.32 -32.09 -33.48
N PHE A 279 48.62 -31.29 -32.46
CA PHE A 279 47.83 -30.15 -32.00
C PHE A 279 48.25 -28.88 -32.77
N HIS A 280 47.30 -28.23 -33.45
CA HIS A 280 47.35 -26.78 -33.68
C HIS A 280 46.28 -26.13 -32.81
N SER A 281 46.72 -25.39 -31.79
CA SER A 281 45.88 -24.62 -30.89
C SER A 281 45.73 -23.20 -31.43
N SER A 282 44.49 -22.75 -31.61
CA SER A 282 44.16 -21.37 -31.92
C SER A 282 43.24 -20.85 -30.83
N LYS A 283 43.65 -19.82 -30.10
CA LYS A 283 42.79 -19.17 -29.09
C LYS A 283 41.82 -18.24 -29.81
N VAL A 284 40.53 -18.53 -29.76
CA VAL A 284 39.48 -17.59 -30.19
C VAL A 284 38.96 -16.92 -28.92
N VAL A 285 38.93 -15.58 -28.93
CA VAL A 285 38.42 -14.75 -27.81
C VAL A 285 36.91 -14.73 -27.86
#